data_AF-A0A2J0N1V7-F1
#
_entry.id   AF-A0A2J0N1V7-F1
#
_cell.length_a   1.000
_cell.length_b   1.000
_cell.length_c   1.000
_cell.angle_alpha   90.00
_cell.angle_beta   90.00
_cell.angle_gamma   90.00
#
_symmetry.space_group_name_H-M   'P 1'
#
loop_
_entity.id
_entity.type
_entity.pdbx_description
1 polymer ?
#
loop_
_entity_poly.entity_id
_entity_poly.type
_entity_poly.pdbx_seq_one_letter_code
_entity_poly.pdbx_strand_id
1 'polypeptide(L)'
;MIRLFKLLKKYFDNFLGLFSNDMGIDLGTATTLVYVKGQGIVLCEPSVVAIQKSTHAVLAVGEEAKRMLGRTPGSIVAIRPMKDGVIADFEITEDMLRYFIKKIHNRKVFVRPRMVIAIPSGITEVEKRAVKDSAEHAGAREVYLIEEPIAAAIGVGLPIEEPAGNMIIDIGGGTTEIAVISLAGI
;
A
#
# COMPACT_ATOMS: atom_id res chain seq x y z
N MET A 1 -39.79 4.67 2.62
CA MET A 1 -39.05 3.38 2.61
C MET A 1 -37.54 3.55 2.39
N ILE A 2 -37.09 4.30 1.37
CA ILE A 2 -35.65 4.49 1.04
C ILE A 2 -34.85 5.25 2.12
N ARG A 3 -35.46 6.24 2.79
CA ARG A 3 -34.80 7.07 3.81
C ARG A 3 -34.45 6.29 5.09
N LEU A 4 -35.33 5.37 5.49
CA LEU A 4 -35.12 4.48 6.65
C LEU A 4 -34.02 3.46 6.38
N PHE A 5 -33.97 2.91 5.16
CA PHE A 5 -32.92 2.00 4.71
C PHE A 5 -31.55 2.69 4.65
N LYS A 6 -31.50 3.95 4.17
CA LYS A 6 -30.28 4.78 4.20
C LYS A 6 -29.85 5.12 5.63
N LEU A 7 -30.79 5.36 6.54
CA LEU A 7 -30.49 5.66 7.94
C LEU A 7 -29.93 4.43 8.67
N LEU A 8 -30.55 3.26 8.47
CA LEU A 8 -30.07 1.98 9.00
C LEU A 8 -28.70 1.62 8.44
N LYS A 9 -28.49 1.80 7.14
CA LYS A 9 -27.18 1.59 6.50
C LYS A 9 -26.12 2.53 7.10
N LYS A 10 -26.43 3.81 7.27
CA LYS A 10 -25.53 4.80 7.91
C LYS A 10 -25.21 4.48 9.37
N TYR A 11 -26.18 4.01 10.16
CA TYR A 11 -25.94 3.60 11.55
C TYR A 11 -25.14 2.30 11.64
N PHE A 12 -25.38 1.34 10.74
CA PHE A 12 -24.63 0.10 10.64
C PHE A 12 -23.19 0.35 10.17
N ASP A 13 -23.01 1.21 9.17
CA ASP A 13 -21.70 1.67 8.68
C ASP A 13 -20.95 2.48 9.76
N ASN A 14 -21.64 3.25 10.61
CA ASN A 14 -21.04 3.94 11.75
C ASN A 14 -20.64 2.99 12.90
N PHE A 15 -21.42 1.94 13.17
CA PHE A 15 -21.11 0.95 14.20
C PHE A 15 -19.95 0.03 13.77
N LEU A 16 -19.89 -0.33 12.48
CA LEU A 16 -18.71 -0.95 11.86
C LEU A 16 -17.54 0.04 11.72
N GLY A 17 -17.83 1.34 11.61
CA GLY A 17 -16.86 2.43 11.46
C GLY A 17 -16.00 2.71 12.70
N LEU A 18 -16.36 2.17 13.88
CA LEU A 18 -15.51 2.16 15.07
C LEU A 18 -14.29 1.22 14.93
N PHE A 19 -14.30 0.31 13.95
CA PHE A 19 -13.16 -0.49 13.50
C PHE A 19 -12.97 -0.28 12.00
N SER A 20 -12.55 0.93 11.61
CA SER A 20 -12.21 1.20 10.21
C SER A 20 -11.11 0.25 9.76
N ASN A 21 -11.39 -0.49 8.68
CA ASN A 21 -10.40 -1.28 7.95
C ASN A 21 -9.84 -0.49 6.75
N ASP A 22 -10.16 0.79 6.62
CA ASP A 22 -9.64 1.61 5.53
C ASP A 22 -8.14 1.85 5.76
N MET A 23 -7.34 1.54 4.74
CA MET A 23 -5.88 1.52 4.78
C MET A 23 -5.29 2.51 3.77
N GLY A 24 -4.27 3.26 4.21
CA GLY A 24 -3.31 3.92 3.33
C GLY A 24 -2.06 3.06 3.24
N ILE A 25 -1.55 2.82 2.04
CA ILE A 25 -0.37 1.98 1.79
C ILE A 25 0.63 2.76 0.95
N ASP A 26 1.84 2.85 1.45
CA ASP A 26 3.02 3.23 0.68
C ASP A 26 3.78 1.94 0.34
N LEU A 27 3.76 1.54 -0.94
CA LEU A 27 4.44 0.34 -1.46
C LEU A 27 5.85 0.68 -1.94
N GLY A 28 6.67 1.25 -1.06
CA GLY A 28 8.03 1.65 -1.42
C GLY A 28 8.94 0.49 -1.84
N THR A 29 9.90 0.78 -2.73
CA THR A 29 10.96 -0.14 -3.19
C THR A 29 11.76 -0.79 -2.06
N ALA A 30 11.92 -0.09 -0.93
CA ALA A 30 12.69 -0.56 0.21
C ALA A 30 11.83 -1.00 1.40
N THR A 31 10.75 -0.26 1.66
CA THR A 31 9.92 -0.39 2.86
C THR A 31 8.47 -0.19 2.45
N THR A 32 7.58 -1.00 3.01
CA THR A 32 6.14 -0.82 2.93
C THR A 32 5.65 -0.22 4.24
N LEU A 33 4.92 0.89 4.16
CA LEU A 33 4.23 1.48 5.31
C LEU A 33 2.72 1.31 5.15
N VAL A 34 2.04 1.04 6.27
CA VAL A 34 0.58 0.98 6.30
C VAL A 34 0.03 1.86 7.41
N TYR A 35 -0.83 2.78 7.00
CA TYR A 35 -1.67 3.60 7.86
C TYR A 35 -3.08 2.99 7.93
N VAL A 36 -3.67 2.92 9.11
CA VAL A 36 -5.08 2.57 9.29
C VAL A 36 -5.82 3.78 9.85
N LYS A 37 -6.94 4.13 9.20
CA LYS A 37 -7.76 5.28 9.60
C LYS A 37 -8.20 5.14 11.07
N GLY A 38 -7.83 6.14 11.88
CA GLY A 38 -8.12 6.17 13.31
C GLY A 38 -7.10 5.43 14.20
N GLN A 39 -6.11 4.75 13.62
CA GLN A 39 -5.04 4.06 14.37
C GLN A 39 -3.65 4.65 14.11
N GLY A 40 -3.44 5.32 12.97
CA GLY A 40 -2.12 5.81 12.59
C GLY A 40 -1.34 4.79 11.77
N ILE A 41 -0.01 4.92 11.76
CA ILE A 41 0.89 3.95 11.13
C ILE A 41 0.94 2.70 12.00
N VAL A 42 0.47 1.58 11.46
CA VAL A 42 0.40 0.28 12.16
C VAL A 42 1.42 -0.72 11.65
N LEU A 43 2.06 -0.44 10.52
CA LEU A 43 3.08 -1.29 9.92
C LEU A 43 4.16 -0.45 9.23
N CYS A 44 5.42 -0.84 9.45
CA CYS A 44 6.60 -0.35 8.74
C CYS A 44 7.54 -1.56 8.63
N GLU A 45 7.56 -2.20 7.46
CA GLU A 45 8.31 -3.43 7.22
C GLU A 45 9.07 -3.31 5.90
N PRO A 46 10.25 -3.95 5.77
CA PRO A 46 10.91 -4.07 4.48
C PRO A 46 10.00 -4.67 3.40
N SER A 47 10.09 -4.14 2.18
CA SER A 47 9.41 -4.70 1.00
C SER A 47 10.19 -5.92 0.47
N VAL A 48 10.25 -6.97 1.29
CA VAL A 48 11.02 -8.20 1.02
C VAL A 48 10.17 -9.41 1.34
N VAL A 49 10.20 -10.41 0.45
CA VAL A 49 9.53 -11.70 0.62
C VAL A 49 10.55 -12.81 0.46
N ALA A 50 10.52 -13.80 1.35
CA ALA A 50 11.30 -15.02 1.22
C ALA A 50 10.36 -16.16 0.82
N ILE A 51 10.69 -16.85 -0.26
CA ILE A 51 9.89 -17.96 -0.80
C ILE A 51 10.73 -19.23 -0.96
N GLN A 52 10.06 -20.38 -0.89
CA GLN A 52 10.61 -21.66 -1.29
C GLN A 52 10.66 -21.75 -2.82
N LYS A 53 11.84 -21.91 -3.43
CA LYS A 53 12.01 -21.87 -4.90
C LYS A 53 11.17 -22.89 -5.67
N SER A 54 10.97 -24.08 -5.11
CA SER A 54 10.28 -25.18 -5.79
C SER A 54 8.75 -25.07 -5.75
N THR A 55 8.19 -24.44 -4.71
CA THR A 55 6.74 -24.38 -4.49
C THR A 55 6.19 -22.97 -4.54
N HIS A 56 7.06 -21.95 -4.62
CA HIS A 56 6.72 -20.53 -4.44
C HIS A 56 6.02 -20.22 -3.11
N ALA A 57 6.07 -21.13 -2.13
CA ALA A 57 5.44 -20.91 -0.84
C ALA A 57 6.16 -19.80 -0.08
N VAL A 58 5.40 -18.80 0.37
CA VAL A 58 5.90 -17.73 1.24
C VAL A 58 6.33 -18.30 2.57
N LEU A 59 7.61 -18.10 2.91
CA LEU A 59 8.23 -18.51 4.16
C LEU A 59 8.27 -17.37 5.17
N ALA A 60 8.59 -16.16 4.69
CA ALA A 60 8.66 -14.96 5.51
C ALA A 60 8.40 -13.70 4.68
N VAL A 61 7.98 -12.62 5.35
CA VAL A 61 7.77 -11.29 4.76
C VAL A 61 8.32 -10.25 5.74
N GLY A 62 8.84 -9.13 5.23
CA GLY A 62 9.32 -8.03 6.07
C GLY A 62 10.71 -8.28 6.64
N GLU A 63 10.91 -7.93 7.92
CA GLU A 63 12.22 -8.01 8.59
C GLU A 63 12.81 -9.43 8.58
N GLU A 64 11.99 -10.46 8.73
CA GLU A 64 12.45 -11.84 8.69
C GLU A 64 12.98 -12.22 7.30
N ALA A 65 12.27 -11.83 6.24
CA ALA A 65 12.72 -12.06 4.86
C ALA A 65 13.96 -11.24 4.51
N LYS A 66 14.04 -9.98 4.97
CA LYS A 66 15.21 -9.11 4.77
C LYS A 66 16.48 -9.69 5.37
N ARG A 67 16.42 -10.32 6.54
CA ARG A 67 17.57 -10.99 7.17
C ARG A 67 18.12 -12.16 6.33
N MET A 68 17.31 -12.71 5.43
CA MET A 68 17.71 -13.81 4.54
C MET A 68 18.38 -13.33 3.25
N LEU A 69 18.30 -12.04 2.89
CA LEU A 69 18.92 -11.51 1.67
C LEU A 69 20.42 -11.82 1.62
N GLY A 70 20.87 -12.47 0.55
CA GLY A 70 22.26 -12.91 0.36
C GLY A 70 22.73 -14.01 1.31
N ARG A 71 21.82 -14.58 2.11
CA ARG A 71 22.12 -15.57 3.17
C ARG A 71 21.24 -16.82 3.10
N THR A 72 20.49 -17.01 2.00
CA THR A 72 19.62 -18.17 1.83
C THR A 72 20.38 -19.43 1.41
N PRO A 73 19.95 -20.63 1.85
CA PRO A 73 20.36 -21.88 1.20
C PRO A 73 19.80 -21.95 -0.24
N GLY A 74 20.32 -22.86 -1.05
CA GLY A 74 19.96 -22.96 -2.48
C GLY A 74 18.47 -23.14 -2.77
N SER A 75 17.68 -23.64 -1.83
CA SER A 75 16.24 -23.88 -1.94
C SER A 75 15.34 -22.67 -1.62
N ILE A 76 15.90 -21.61 -1.01
CA ILE A 76 15.15 -20.42 -0.59
C ILE A 76 15.66 -19.22 -1.38
N VAL A 77 14.76 -18.32 -1.74
CA VAL A 77 15.12 -17.03 -2.34
C VAL A 77 14.40 -15.90 -1.60
N ALA A 78 15.15 -14.86 -1.26
CA ALA A 78 14.62 -13.62 -0.72
C ALA A 78 14.64 -12.55 -1.84
N ILE A 79 13.49 -11.95 -2.11
CA ILE A 79 13.24 -11.11 -3.28
C ILE A 79 12.63 -9.78 -2.82
N ARG A 80 12.98 -8.68 -3.50
CA ARG A 80 12.25 -7.41 -3.44
C ARG A 80 11.30 -7.36 -4.63
N PRO A 81 9.97 -7.42 -4.43
CA PRO A 81 9.03 -7.47 -5.54
C PRO A 81 8.70 -6.08 -6.10
N MET A 82 9.13 -5.02 -5.40
CA MET A 82 9.05 -3.63 -5.85
C MET A 82 10.41 -3.19 -6.41
N LYS A 83 10.39 -2.44 -7.52
CA LYS A 83 11.57 -1.83 -8.13
C LYS A 83 11.20 -0.47 -8.70
N ASP A 84 12.01 0.55 -8.40
CA ASP A 84 11.83 1.92 -8.93
C ASP A 84 10.38 2.43 -8.77
N GLY A 85 9.74 2.12 -7.64
CA GLY A 85 8.39 2.56 -7.30
C GLY A 85 7.26 1.76 -7.96
N VAL A 86 7.59 0.78 -8.81
CA VAL A 86 6.61 -0.07 -9.51
C VAL A 86 6.72 -1.53 -9.10
N ILE A 87 5.67 -2.31 -9.39
CA ILE A 87 5.67 -3.75 -9.12
C ILE A 87 6.49 -4.46 -10.20
N ALA A 88 7.58 -5.11 -9.79
CA ALA A 88 8.40 -5.95 -10.66
C ALA A 88 7.95 -7.42 -10.67
N ASP A 89 7.29 -7.87 -9.59
CA ASP A 89 6.73 -9.22 -9.48
C ASP A 89 5.32 -9.16 -8.85
N PHE A 90 4.30 -9.41 -9.67
CA PHE A 90 2.90 -9.27 -9.28
C PHE A 90 2.49 -10.32 -8.24
N GLU A 91 2.82 -11.59 -8.46
CA GLU A 91 2.43 -12.68 -7.56
C GLU A 91 3.06 -12.51 -6.18
N ILE A 92 4.36 -12.17 -6.13
CA ILE A 92 5.05 -11.94 -4.86
C ILE A 92 4.51 -10.69 -4.15
N THR A 93 4.16 -9.64 -4.89
CA THR A 93 3.54 -8.43 -4.31
C THR A 93 2.16 -8.71 -3.74
N GLU A 94 1.33 -9.49 -4.43
CA GLU A 94 0.03 -9.93 -3.95
C GLU A 94 0.14 -10.69 -2.63
N ASP A 95 1.09 -11.61 -2.55
CA ASP A 95 1.36 -12.39 -1.35
C ASP A 95 1.87 -11.52 -0.19
N MET A 96 2.74 -10.55 -0.49
CA MET A 96 3.22 -9.56 0.48
C MET A 96 2.06 -8.72 1.04
N LEU A 97 1.23 -8.16 0.16
CA LEU A 97 0.05 -7.38 0.54
C LEU A 97 -0.94 -8.23 1.36
N ARG A 98 -1.20 -9.47 0.92
CA ARG A 98 -2.09 -10.41 1.62
C ARG A 98 -1.56 -10.72 3.01
N TYR A 99 -0.26 -10.90 3.16
CA TYR A 99 0.39 -11.08 4.46
C TYR A 99 0.18 -9.85 5.35
N PHE A 100 0.42 -8.63 4.86
CA PHE A 100 0.22 -7.41 5.64
C PHE A 100 -1.24 -7.18 6.05
N ILE A 101 -2.19 -7.40 5.15
CA ILE A 101 -3.64 -7.34 5.48
C ILE A 101 -3.96 -8.29 6.64
N LYS A 102 -3.51 -9.55 6.54
CA LYS A 102 -3.73 -10.57 7.58
C LYS A 102 -3.05 -10.22 8.90
N LYS A 103 -1.82 -9.68 8.84
CA LYS A 103 -1.03 -9.27 10.01
C LYS A 103 -1.73 -8.16 10.77
N ILE A 104 -2.20 -7.12 10.08
CA ILE A 104 -2.85 -5.95 10.66
C ILE A 104 -4.22 -6.30 11.27
N HIS A 105 -5.00 -7.17 10.61
CA HIS A 105 -6.36 -7.52 11.06
C HIS A 105 -6.41 -8.76 11.96
N ASN A 106 -5.31 -9.10 12.64
CA ASN A 106 -5.22 -10.24 13.58
C ASN A 106 -5.77 -11.55 13.00
N ARG A 107 -5.46 -11.84 11.73
CA ARG A 107 -5.86 -13.07 11.02
C ARG A 107 -7.38 -13.29 10.93
N LYS A 108 -8.20 -12.26 11.13
CA LYS A 108 -9.64 -12.34 10.87
C LYS A 108 -9.87 -12.56 9.38
N VAL A 109 -10.36 -13.75 9.02
CA VAL A 109 -10.39 -14.28 7.65
C VAL A 109 -11.37 -13.55 6.70
N PHE A 110 -12.21 -12.64 7.22
CA PHE A 110 -13.28 -11.99 6.47
C PHE A 110 -13.15 -10.47 6.29
N VAL A 111 -11.98 -9.89 6.58
CA VAL A 111 -11.78 -8.45 6.37
C VAL A 111 -11.40 -8.16 4.92
N ARG A 112 -12.18 -7.28 4.28
CA ARG A 112 -11.90 -6.76 2.94
C ARG A 112 -11.77 -5.23 3.01
N PRO A 113 -10.56 -4.70 3.22
CA PRO A 113 -10.34 -3.27 3.43
C PRO A 113 -10.55 -2.46 2.14
N ARG A 114 -10.83 -1.16 2.28
CA ARG A 114 -10.61 -0.19 1.20
C ARG A 114 -9.17 0.28 1.31
N MET A 115 -8.49 0.39 0.18
CA MET A 115 -7.09 0.78 0.15
C MET A 115 -6.91 2.05 -0.68
N VAL A 116 -6.07 2.95 -0.18
CA VAL A 116 -5.44 4.02 -0.95
C VAL A 116 -3.97 3.66 -1.06
N ILE A 117 -3.44 3.56 -2.27
CA ILE A 117 -2.06 3.14 -2.52
C ILE A 117 -1.32 4.28 -3.22
N ALA A 118 -0.18 4.69 -2.67
CA ALA A 118 0.71 5.66 -3.30
C ALA A 118 1.41 5.02 -4.52
N ILE A 119 1.49 5.77 -5.62
CA ILE A 119 2.17 5.39 -6.86
C ILE A 119 3.04 6.55 -7.37
N PRO A 120 4.18 6.29 -8.04
CA PRO A 120 5.00 7.35 -8.62
C PRO A 120 4.22 8.18 -9.64
N SER A 121 4.54 9.47 -9.82
CA SER A 121 3.84 10.31 -10.80
C SER A 121 4.12 9.87 -12.25
N GLY A 122 5.29 9.29 -12.51
CA GLY A 122 5.69 8.80 -13.83
C GLY A 122 5.17 7.41 -14.22
N ILE A 123 4.32 6.79 -13.39
CA ILE A 123 3.84 5.42 -13.59
C ILE A 123 2.95 5.26 -14.83
N THR A 124 3.16 4.20 -15.60
CA THR A 124 2.37 3.90 -16.81
C THR A 124 1.00 3.33 -16.45
N GLU A 125 0.03 3.41 -17.37
CA GLU A 125 -1.32 2.84 -17.15
C GLU A 125 -1.31 1.32 -16.93
N VAL A 126 -0.34 0.61 -17.50
CA VAL A 126 -0.16 -0.84 -17.29
C VAL A 126 0.29 -1.11 -15.85
N GLU A 127 1.25 -0.35 -15.35
CA GLU A 127 1.74 -0.47 -13.97
C GLU A 127 0.68 -0.03 -12.94
N LYS A 128 -0.06 1.06 -13.20
CA LYS A 128 -1.20 1.47 -12.36
C LYS A 128 -2.22 0.36 -12.22
N ARG A 129 -2.58 -0.27 -13.35
CA ARG A 129 -3.52 -1.39 -13.37
C ARG A 129 -2.98 -2.56 -12.56
N ALA A 130 -1.71 -2.86 -12.69
CA ALA A 130 -1.11 -3.96 -11.96
C ALA A 130 -1.09 -3.75 -10.44
N VAL A 131 -0.81 -2.53 -9.97
CA VAL A 131 -0.95 -2.17 -8.53
C VAL A 131 -2.37 -2.42 -8.04
N LYS A 132 -3.36 -2.00 -8.83
CA LYS A 132 -4.77 -2.18 -8.50
C LYS A 132 -5.16 -3.65 -8.44
N ASP A 133 -4.84 -4.41 -9.48
CA ASP A 133 -5.16 -5.84 -9.60
C ASP A 133 -4.50 -6.62 -8.46
N SER A 134 -3.23 -6.36 -8.15
CA SER A 134 -2.53 -7.01 -7.04
C SER A 134 -3.18 -6.73 -5.68
N ALA A 135 -3.60 -5.49 -5.41
CA ALA A 135 -4.27 -5.16 -4.16
C ALA A 135 -5.67 -5.80 -4.04
N GLU A 136 -6.43 -5.84 -5.15
CA GLU A 136 -7.73 -6.51 -5.20
C GLU A 136 -7.60 -8.02 -4.96
N HIS A 137 -6.65 -8.68 -5.63
CA HIS A 137 -6.35 -10.09 -5.41
C HIS A 137 -5.85 -10.38 -3.99
N ALA A 138 -5.08 -9.47 -3.39
CA ALA A 138 -4.61 -9.59 -2.02
C ALA A 138 -5.76 -9.60 -1.00
N GLY A 139 -6.91 -9.02 -1.34
CA GLY A 139 -8.14 -9.05 -0.54
C GLY A 139 -8.83 -7.71 -0.36
N ALA A 140 -8.39 -6.64 -1.03
CA ALA A 140 -9.08 -5.36 -1.01
C ALA A 140 -10.49 -5.49 -1.60
N ARG A 141 -11.42 -4.64 -1.14
CA ARG A 141 -12.75 -4.50 -1.78
C ARG A 141 -12.80 -3.36 -2.78
N GLU A 142 -12.03 -2.31 -2.53
CA GLU A 142 -11.90 -1.12 -3.37
C GLU A 142 -10.47 -0.63 -3.23
N VAL A 143 -9.87 -0.22 -4.35
CA VAL A 143 -8.52 0.30 -4.42
C VAL A 143 -8.55 1.63 -5.13
N TYR A 144 -7.97 2.64 -4.48
CA TYR A 144 -7.74 3.97 -5.00
C TYR A 144 -6.23 4.18 -5.10
N LEU A 145 -5.81 4.87 -6.14
CA LEU A 145 -4.41 5.24 -6.33
C LEU A 145 -4.27 6.74 -6.09
N ILE A 146 -3.16 7.14 -5.49
CA ILE A 146 -2.78 8.53 -5.27
C ILE A 146 -1.33 8.71 -5.68
N GLU A 147 -1.01 9.83 -6.31
CA GLU A 147 0.39 10.14 -6.65
C GLU A 147 1.21 10.35 -5.37
N GLU A 148 2.36 9.70 -5.27
CA GLU A 148 3.33 9.80 -4.17
C GLU A 148 3.59 11.26 -3.74
N PRO A 149 3.96 12.20 -4.62
CA PRO A 149 4.19 13.58 -4.21
C PRO A 149 2.96 14.28 -3.64
N ILE A 150 1.75 13.95 -4.11
CA ILE A 150 0.50 14.47 -3.55
C ILE A 150 0.27 13.88 -2.15
N ALA A 151 0.45 12.57 -1.98
CA ALA A 151 0.33 11.91 -0.70
C ALA A 151 1.35 12.44 0.33
N ALA A 152 2.59 12.66 -0.09
CA ALA A 152 3.65 13.24 0.71
C ALA A 152 3.31 14.69 1.11
N ALA A 153 2.84 15.51 0.16
CA ALA A 153 2.47 16.90 0.43
C ALA A 153 1.29 17.02 1.42
N ILE A 154 0.29 16.15 1.30
CA ILE A 154 -0.79 16.01 2.30
C ILE A 154 -0.20 15.59 3.65
N GLY A 155 0.70 14.60 3.66
CA GLY A 155 1.33 14.07 4.87
C GLY A 155 2.13 15.11 5.67
N VAL A 156 2.79 16.07 4.99
CA VAL A 156 3.53 17.16 5.63
C VAL A 156 2.69 18.43 5.86
N GLY A 157 1.43 18.45 5.43
CA GLY A 157 0.49 19.55 5.66
C GLY A 157 0.70 20.76 4.74
N LEU A 158 1.18 20.57 3.52
CA LEU A 158 1.28 21.65 2.54
C LEU A 158 -0.13 22.06 2.06
N PRO A 159 -0.39 23.37 1.86
CA PRO A 159 -1.68 23.89 1.39
C PRO A 159 -1.83 23.68 -0.13
N ILE A 160 -1.86 22.42 -0.57
CA ILE A 160 -1.84 22.07 -2.00
C ILE A 160 -3.09 22.47 -2.77
N GLU A 161 -4.21 22.76 -2.09
CA GLU A 161 -5.47 23.21 -2.70
C GLU A 161 -5.47 24.72 -3.03
N GLU A 162 -4.51 25.48 -2.51
CA GLU A 162 -4.41 26.91 -2.76
C GLU A 162 -3.80 27.21 -4.15
N PRO A 163 -4.10 28.39 -4.75
CA PRO A 163 -3.47 28.84 -5.99
C PRO A 163 -2.02 29.32 -5.77
N ALA A 164 -1.23 28.56 -5.02
CA ALA A 164 0.17 28.81 -4.71
C ALA A 164 1.00 27.58 -5.08
N GLY A 165 2.17 27.79 -5.68
CA GLY A 165 3.08 26.70 -6.04
C GLY A 165 3.79 26.15 -4.81
N ASN A 166 3.57 24.87 -4.52
CA ASN A 166 4.22 24.13 -3.45
C ASN A 166 5.18 23.10 -4.06
N MET A 167 6.50 23.29 -3.89
CA MET A 167 7.47 22.31 -4.37
C MET A 167 7.71 21.25 -3.29
N ILE A 168 7.68 19.97 -3.70
CA ILE A 168 8.07 18.83 -2.86
C ILE A 168 9.13 17.99 -3.57
N ILE A 169 10.05 17.45 -2.78
CA ILE A 169 11.09 16.53 -3.23
C ILE A 169 10.99 15.31 -2.32
N ASP A 170 10.48 14.20 -2.85
CA ASP A 170 10.39 12.92 -2.16
C ASP A 170 11.53 12.01 -2.62
N ILE A 171 12.35 11.54 -1.67
CA ILE A 171 13.53 10.72 -1.94
C ILE A 171 13.29 9.34 -1.34
N GLY A 172 12.85 8.41 -2.19
CA GLY A 172 12.58 7.03 -1.83
C GLY A 172 13.78 6.10 -2.00
N GLY A 173 13.53 4.81 -1.80
CA GLY A 173 14.56 3.77 -1.95
C GLY A 173 14.89 3.38 -3.40
N GLY A 174 14.08 3.83 -4.37
CA GLY A 174 14.29 3.55 -5.80
C GLY A 174 14.01 4.74 -6.72
N THR A 175 13.22 5.71 -6.26
CA THR A 175 12.83 6.89 -7.03
C THR A 175 13.16 8.17 -6.26
N THR A 176 13.26 9.27 -6.98
CA THR A 176 13.23 10.62 -6.42
C THR A 176 12.20 11.40 -7.22
N GLU A 177 11.07 11.70 -6.59
CA GLU A 177 9.96 12.42 -7.21
C GLU A 177 10.08 13.90 -6.86
N ILE A 178 10.05 14.76 -7.88
CA ILE A 178 10.08 16.22 -7.71
C ILE A 178 8.81 16.76 -8.37
N ALA A 179 7.97 17.41 -7.58
CA ALA A 179 6.70 17.96 -8.04
C ALA A 179 6.51 19.40 -7.57
N VAL A 180 5.83 20.20 -8.39
CA VAL A 180 5.30 21.51 -8.00
C VAL A 180 3.78 21.39 -8.03
N ILE A 181 3.15 21.63 -6.89
CA ILE A 181 1.72 21.36 -6.69
C ILE A 181 0.98 22.68 -6.48
N SER A 182 -0.13 22.88 -7.18
CA SER A 182 -1.04 24.02 -7.03
C SER A 182 -2.46 23.60 -7.39
N LEU A 183 -3.48 24.09 -6.68
CA LEU A 183 -4.88 23.72 -6.93
C LEU A 183 -5.12 22.19 -6.99
N ALA A 184 -4.41 21.44 -6.14
CA ALA A 184 -4.39 19.98 -6.04
C ALA A 184 -3.94 19.24 -7.31
N GLY A 185 -3.27 19.91 -8.24
CA GLY A 185 -2.65 19.32 -9.42
C GLY A 185 -1.12 19.45 -9.42
N ILE A 186 -0.46 18.52 -10.11
CA ILE A 186 0.98 18.55 -10.44
C ILE A 186 1.17 19.22 -11.81
#